data_AF-A0A3D3UDP7-F1
#
_entry.id   AF-A0A3D3UDP7-F1
#
_cell.length_a   1.000
_cell.length_b   1.000
_cell.length_c   1.000
_cell.angle_alpha   90.00
_cell.angle_beta   90.00
_cell.angle_gamma   90.00
#
_symmetry.space_group_name_H-M   'P 1'
#
loop_
_entity.id
_entity.type
_entity.pdbx_description
1 polymer ?
#
loop_
_entity_poly.entity_id
_entity_poly.type
_entity_poly.pdbx_seq_one_letter_code
_entity_poly.pdbx_strand_id
1 'polypeptide(L)' 'RQTGDVPGDDTAAIVARAEARLAAGDLYAAVQQLAALQGPAAAAAQDWLAPANARLAAQQAMAGLTAQLTRAIAE' A
#
# COMPACT_ATOMS: atom_id res chain seq x y z
N ARG A 1 -8.94 -7.56 27.48
CA ARG A 1 -7.71 -6.81 27.15
C ARG A 1 -6.56 -7.53 27.83
N GLN A 2 -5.75 -8.27 27.07
CA GLN A 2 -4.48 -8.81 27.56
C GLN A 2 -3.36 -8.07 26.84
N THR A 3 -2.57 -7.42 27.66
CA THR A 3 -1.44 -6.57 27.32
C THR A 3 -0.21 -7.48 27.29
N GLY A 4 0.42 -7.61 26.12
CA GLY A 4 1.76 -8.15 25.97
C GLY A 4 2.63 -7.06 25.37
N ASP A 5 3.34 -6.33 26.22
CA ASP A 5 4.28 -5.27 25.87
C ASP A 5 5.57 -5.90 25.31
N VAL A 6 6.06 -5.53 24.11
CA VAL A 6 7.41 -5.00 23.72
C VAL A 6 7.44 -4.76 22.18
N PRO A 7 8.41 -4.01 21.61
CA PRO A 7 8.28 -2.72 20.93
C PRO A 7 7.85 -2.74 19.43
N GLY A 8 7.00 -1.80 19.02
CA GLY A 8 7.05 -1.16 17.69
C GLY A 8 6.84 -1.99 16.41
N ASP A 9 5.76 -2.78 16.30
CA ASP A 9 5.14 -3.20 15.02
C ASP A 9 3.86 -4.03 15.29
N ASP A 10 3.06 -3.63 16.28
CA ASP A 10 1.81 -4.34 16.53
C ASP A 10 0.84 -4.17 15.33
N THR A 11 0.04 -5.20 15.08
CA THR A 11 -0.91 -5.22 13.96
C THR A 11 -1.76 -3.95 13.91
N ALA A 12 -2.18 -3.44 15.08
CA ALA A 12 -2.98 -2.23 15.19
C ALA A 12 -2.24 -0.97 14.73
N ALA A 13 -0.97 -0.78 15.11
CA ALA A 13 -0.15 0.33 14.67
C ALA A 13 0.16 0.25 13.17
N ILE A 14 0.42 -0.95 12.64
CA ILE A 14 0.62 -1.15 11.20
C ILE A 14 -0.64 -0.73 10.42
N VAL A 15 -1.82 -1.19 10.85
CA VAL A 15 -3.10 -0.83 10.24
C VAL A 15 -3.37 0.67 10.36
N ALA A 16 -3.19 1.26 11.54
CA ALA A 16 -3.41 2.70 11.75
C ALA A 16 -2.48 3.57 10.87
N ARG A 17 -1.21 3.17 10.69
CA ARG A 17 -0.30 3.85 9.77
C ARG A 17 -0.76 3.69 8.31
N ALA A 18 -1.22 2.50 7.91
CA ALA A 18 -1.76 2.29 6.58
C ALA A 18 -2.98 3.19 6.31
N GLU A 19 -3.92 3.27 7.26
CA GLU A 19 -5.10 4.15 7.18
C GLU A 19 -4.70 5.63 7.07
N ALA A 20 -3.73 6.08 7.87
CA ALA A 20 -3.23 7.45 7.78
C ALA A 20 -2.61 7.75 6.40
N ARG A 21 -1.89 6.79 5.79
CA ARG A 21 -1.35 6.92 4.43
C ARG A 21 -2.46 6.96 3.38
N LEU A 22 -3.49 6.12 3.51
CA LEU A 22 -4.66 6.16 2.63
C LEU A 22 -5.40 7.50 2.72
N ALA A 23 -5.58 8.04 3.92
CA ALA A 23 -6.19 9.36 4.12
C ALA A 23 -5.38 10.48 3.47
N ALA A 24 -4.05 10.33 3.42
CA ALA A 24 -3.14 11.25 2.70
C ALA A 24 -3.09 11.00 1.17
N GLY A 25 -3.82 10.01 0.65
CA GLY A 25 -3.81 9.64 -0.76
C GLY A 25 -2.60 8.79 -1.20
N ASP A 26 -1.77 8.35 -0.25
CA ASP A 26 -0.57 7.56 -0.51
C ASP A 26 -0.87 6.05 -0.43
N LEU A 27 -1.46 5.52 -1.50
CA LEU A 27 -1.78 4.11 -1.61
C LEU A 27 -0.53 3.22 -1.56
N TYR A 28 0.58 3.67 -2.13
CA TYR A 28 1.83 2.91 -2.15
C TYR A 28 2.36 2.70 -0.73
N ALA A 29 2.47 3.76 0.07
CA ALA A 29 2.91 3.64 1.45
C ALA A 29 1.94 2.82 2.31
N ALA A 30 0.63 2.89 2.06
CA ALA A 30 -0.34 2.06 2.76
C ALA A 30 -0.14 0.56 2.48
N VAL A 31 0.06 0.19 1.21
CA VAL A 31 0.38 -1.18 0.80
C VAL A 31 1.67 -1.67 1.47
N GLN A 32 2.71 -0.84 1.51
CA GLN A 32 3.98 -1.19 2.16
C GLN A 32 3.81 -1.44 3.67
N GLN A 33 2.94 -0.69 4.35
CA GLN A 33 2.63 -0.94 5.76
C GLN A 33 1.93 -2.29 5.93
N LEU A 34 0.84 -2.53 5.20
CA LEU A 34 0.08 -3.78 5.35
C LEU A 34 0.84 -5.02 4.88
N ALA A 35 1.81 -4.88 3.98
CA ALA A 35 2.71 -5.96 3.58
C ALA A 35 3.64 -6.42 4.71
N ALA A 36 3.84 -5.61 5.76
CA ALA A 36 4.61 -5.98 6.95
C ALA A 36 3.82 -6.85 7.94
N LEU A 37 2.49 -6.97 7.76
CA LEU A 37 1.65 -7.83 8.59
C LEU A 37 2.08 -9.29 8.45
N GLN A 38 1.91 -10.05 9.53
CA GLN A 38 2.26 -11.47 9.60
C GLN A 38 1.08 -12.28 10.17
N GLY A 39 1.12 -13.60 9.94
CA GLY A 39 0.13 -14.53 10.48
C GLY A 39 -1.31 -14.26 10.00
N PRO A 40 -2.33 -14.43 10.86
CA PRO A 40 -3.73 -14.23 10.47
C PRO A 40 -4.07 -12.84 9.93
N ALA A 41 -3.38 -11.81 10.41
CA ALA A 41 -3.57 -10.44 9.93
C ALA A 41 -3.08 -10.25 8.49
N ALA A 42 -1.95 -10.88 8.14
CA ALA A 42 -1.45 -10.88 6.77
C ALA A 42 -2.42 -11.55 5.81
N ALA A 43 -3.00 -12.68 6.22
CA ALA A 43 -3.99 -13.42 5.44
C ALA A 43 -5.24 -12.58 5.21
N ALA A 44 -5.77 -11.94 6.25
CA ALA A 44 -6.92 -11.04 6.14
C ALA A 44 -6.65 -9.82 5.25
N ALA A 45 -5.42 -9.31 5.24
CA ALA A 45 -5.03 -8.19 4.40
C ALA A 45 -4.89 -8.55 2.91
N GLN A 46 -4.74 -9.83 2.53
CA GLN A 46 -4.53 -10.22 1.13
C GLN A 46 -5.69 -9.82 0.22
N ASP A 47 -6.93 -9.99 0.68
CA ASP A 47 -8.13 -9.67 -0.09
C ASP A 47 -8.21 -8.18 -0.47
N TRP A 48 -7.61 -7.31 0.34
CA TRP A 48 -7.47 -5.88 0.06
C TRP A 48 -6.18 -5.54 -0.70
N LEU A 49 -5.06 -6.19 -0.36
CA LEU A 49 -3.75 -5.96 -0.98
C LEU A 49 -3.75 -6.33 -2.47
N ALA A 50 -4.45 -7.39 -2.86
CA ALA A 50 -4.53 -7.81 -4.26
C ALA A 50 -5.11 -6.70 -5.19
N PRO A 51 -6.32 -6.17 -4.96
CA PRO A 51 -6.83 -5.06 -5.77
C PRO A 51 -6.04 -3.75 -5.60
N ALA A 52 -5.46 -3.49 -4.42
CA ALA A 52 -4.61 -2.31 -4.20
C ALA A 52 -3.34 -2.36 -5.08
N ASN A 53 -2.68 -3.51 -5.16
CA ASN A 53 -1.52 -3.71 -6.03
C ASN A 53 -1.90 -3.61 -7.51
N ALA A 54 -3.05 -4.16 -7.92
CA ALA A 54 -3.55 -4.01 -9.29
C ALA A 54 -3.78 -2.53 -9.66
N ARG A 55 -4.32 -1.74 -8.73
CA ARG A 55 -4.48 -0.30 -8.92
C ARG A 55 -3.14 0.42 -9.05
N LEU A 56 -2.14 0.09 -8.23
CA LEU A 56 -0.80 0.66 -8.34
C LEU A 56 -0.14 0.34 -9.68
N ALA A 57 -0.25 -0.91 -10.14
CA ALA A 57 0.27 -1.32 -11.45
C ALA A 57 -0.41 -0.55 -12.61
N ALA A 58 -1.72 -0.35 -12.55
CA ALA A 58 -2.44 0.46 -13.53
C ALA A 58 -1.99 1.92 -13.54
N GLN A 59 -1.79 2.53 -12.35
CA GLN A 59 -1.26 3.89 -12.23
C GLN A 59 0.13 4.02 -12.85
N GLN A 60 1.02 3.05 -12.60
CA GLN A 60 2.36 3.03 -13.19
C GLN A 60 2.32 2.88 -14.72
N ALA A 61 1.47 2.00 -15.24
CA ALA A 61 1.30 1.82 -16.68
C ALA A 61 0.81 3.11 -17.37
N MET A 62 -0.15 3.82 -16.76
CA MET A 62 -0.65 5.10 -17.27
C MET A 62 0.43 6.19 -17.24
N ALA A 63 1.22 6.28 -16.17
CA ALA A 63 2.34 7.20 -16.10
C ALA A 63 3.40 6.89 -17.18
N GLY A 64 3.70 5.62 -17.41
CA GLY A 64 4.61 5.16 -18.46
C GLY A 64 4.12 5.56 -19.86
N LEU A 65 2.84 5.33 -20.17
CA LEU A 65 2.24 5.74 -21.44
C LEU A 65 2.31 7.27 -21.63
N THR A 66 1.99 8.03 -20.58
CA THR A 66 2.06 9.50 -20.62
C THR A 66 3.48 9.97 -20.92
N ALA A 67 4.49 9.39 -20.27
CA ALA A 67 5.89 9.73 -20.50
C ALA A 67 6.34 9.42 -21.94
N GLN A 68 5.87 8.30 -22.52
CA GLN A 68 6.15 7.94 -23.91
C GLN A 68 5.51 8.92 -24.88
N LEU A 69 4.24 9.30 -24.67
CA LEU A 69 3.54 10.26 -25.52
C LEU A 69 4.20 11.64 -25.47
N THR A 70 4.56 12.13 -24.27
CA THR A 70 5.26 13.41 -24.11
C THR A 70 6.60 13.43 -24.86
N ARG A 71 7.32 12.30 -24.89
CA ARG A 71 8.55 12.19 -25.69
C ARG A 71 8.25 12.27 -27.19
N ALA A 72 7.26 11.50 -27.66
CA ALA A 72 6.92 11.42 -29.07
C ALA A 72 6.45 12.75 -29.68
N ILE A 73 5.85 13.65 -28.90
CA ILE A 73 5.42 14.98 -29.36
C ILE A 73 6.49 16.07 -29.25
N ALA A 74 7.59 15.78 -28.54
CA ALA A 74 8.70 16.72 -28.35
C ALA A 74 9.82 16.54 -29.40
N GLU A 75 9.76 15.45 -30.18
CA GLU A 75 10.57 15.18 -31.37
C GLU A 75 9.92 15.78 -32.62
#